data_AF-A0AAJ3R0X2-F1
#
_entry.id   AF-A0AAJ3R0X2-F1
#
_cell.length_a   1.000
_cell.length_b   1.000
_cell.length_c   1.000
_cell.angle_alpha   90.00
_cell.angle_beta   90.00
_cell.angle_gamma   90.00
#
_symmetry.space_group_name_H-M   'P 1'
#
loop_
_entity.id
_entity.type
_entity.pdbx_description
1 polymer ?
#
loop_
_entity_poly.entity_id
_entity_poly.type
_entity_poly.pdbx_seq_one_letter_code
_entity_poly.pdbx_strand_id
1 'polypeptide(L)' 'MPAWRKSGKVFYMLRPSREALPPFSDIRLPDGTIIRRVDEALHKRALSNAAKALKERLDR' A
#
# COMPACT_ATOMS: atom_id res chain seq x y z
N MET A 1 28.87 -17.00 2.28
CA MET A 1 28.20 -16.44 3.48
C MET A 1 26.73 -16.23 3.15
N PRO A 2 25.76 -16.61 3.99
CA PRO A 2 24.36 -16.34 3.66
C PRO A 2 24.16 -14.83 3.77
N ALA A 3 23.68 -14.21 2.70
CA ALA A 3 23.36 -12.79 2.67
C ALA A 3 22.26 -12.53 3.69
N TRP A 4 22.67 -12.12 4.89
CA TRP A 4 21.80 -11.72 5.99
C TRP A 4 20.79 -10.72 5.43
N ARG A 5 19.52 -11.12 5.50
CA ARG A 5 18.35 -10.38 5.03
C ARG A 5 18.43 -8.95 5.55
N LYS A 6 18.91 -8.00 4.74
CA LYS A 6 18.60 -6.59 4.98
C LYS A 6 17.09 -6.52 4.91
N SER A 7 16.45 -6.29 6.05
CA SER A 7 15.01 -6.04 6.13
C SER A 7 14.73 -4.79 5.32
N GLY A 8 14.49 -4.96 4.02
CA GLY A 8 14.20 -3.88 3.10
C GLY A 8 13.04 -3.07 3.65
N LYS A 9 13.24 -1.76 3.80
CA LYS A 9 12.15 -0.87 4.21
C LYS A 9 11.08 -0.91 3.13
N VAL A 10 9.81 -0.94 3.53
CA VAL A 10 8.68 -0.86 2.59
C VAL A 10 8.09 0.53 2.69
N PHE A 11 8.14 1.28 1.58
CA PHE A 11 7.52 2.59 1.45
C PHE A 11 6.26 2.47 0.61
N TYR A 12 5.16 3.02 1.10
CA TYR A 12 3.90 3.06 0.37
C TYR A 12 3.77 4.38 -0.37
N MET A 13 3.33 4.32 -1.62
CA MET A 13 3.03 5.50 -2.43
C MET A 13 1.69 5.34 -3.13
N LEU A 14 0.93 6.42 -3.26
CA LEU A 14 -0.28 6.41 -4.08
C LEU A 14 0.08 6.67 -5.53
N ARG A 15 -0.58 5.93 -6.43
CA ARG A 15 -0.47 6.11 -7.87
C ARG A 15 -1.86 6.45 -8.43
N PRO A 16 -1.96 7.37 -9.42
CA PRO A 16 -3.21 7.65 -10.10
C PRO A 16 -3.86 6.37 -10.61
N SER A 17 -5.19 6.29 -10.47
CA SER A 17 -5.91 5.10 -10.85
C SER A 17 -5.87 4.87 -12.36
N ARG A 18 -5.60 3.63 -12.76
CA ARG A 18 -5.56 3.22 -14.19
C ARG A 18 -6.08 1.81 -14.32
N GLU A 19 -7.09 1.61 -15.17
CA GLU A 19 -7.80 0.35 -15.35
C GLU A 19 -6.91 -0.81 -15.83
N ALA A 20 -5.83 -0.52 -16.56
CA ALA A 20 -4.93 -1.53 -17.12
C ALA A 20 -3.77 -1.94 -16.19
N LEU A 21 -3.71 -1.42 -14.97
CA LEU A 21 -2.60 -1.69 -14.04
C LEU A 21 -3.09 -2.38 -12.77
N PRO A 22 -2.26 -3.27 -12.18
CA PRO A 22 -2.63 -3.95 -10.95
C PRO A 22 -2.82 -2.95 -9.80
N PRO A 23 -3.73 -3.24 -8.84
CA PRO A 23 -3.98 -2.38 -7.69
C PRO A 23 -2.74 -2.14 -6.80
N PHE A 24 -1.81 -3.10 -6.82
CA PHE A 24 -0.53 -3.01 -6.13
C PHE A 24 0.60 -3.28 -7.13
N SER A 25 1.67 -2.50 -7.05
CA SER A 25 2.91 -2.78 -7.79
C SER A 25 4.12 -2.43 -6.94
N ASP A 26 5.12 -3.31 -6.95
CA ASP A 26 6.32 -3.15 -6.15
C ASP A 26 7.51 -2.79 -7.05
N ILE A 27 8.27 -1.77 -6.65
CA ILE A 27 9.58 -1.46 -7.21
C ILE A 27 10.63 -1.85 -6.18
N ARG A 28 11.55 -2.74 -6.54
CA ARG A 28 12.65 -3.17 -5.68
C ARG A 28 13.89 -2.35 -6.00
N LEU A 29 14.45 -1.70 -4.99
CA LEU A 29 15.71 -0.97 -5.09
C LEU A 29 16.90 -1.90 -4.78
N PRO A 30 18.12 -1.59 -5.26
CA PRO A 30 19.30 -2.44 -5.07
C PRO A 30 19.71 -2.68 -3.61
N ASP A 31 19.33 -1.77 -2.71
CA ASP A 31 19.56 -1.89 -1.26
C ASP A 31 18.55 -2.84 -0.57
N GLY A 32 17.58 -3.38 -1.32
CA GLY A 32 16.51 -4.23 -0.85
C GLY A 32 15.23 -3.48 -0.46
N THR A 33 15.21 -2.14 -0.53
CA THR A 33 14.03 -1.32 -0.24
C THR A 33 12.93 -1.58 -1.26
N ILE A 34 11.67 -1.63 -0.82
CA ILE A 34 10.49 -1.84 -1.67
C ILE A 34 9.65 -0.57 -1.67
N ILE A 35 9.43 0.01 -2.85
CA ILE A 35 8.42 1.04 -3.05
C ILE A 35 7.15 0.36 -3.55
N ARG A 36 6.17 0.21 -2.66
CA ARG A 36 4.84 -0.35 -2.96
C ARG A 36 3.91 0.77 -3.38
N ARG A 37 3.57 0.78 -4.67
CA ARG A 37 2.58 1.71 -5.23
C ARG A 37 1.20 1.10 -5.14
N VAL A 38 0.25 1.87 -4.61
CA VAL A 38 -1.15 1.48 -4.43
C VAL A 38 -2.03 2.35 -5.33
N ASP A 39 -3.00 1.74 -5.96
CA ASP A 39 -4.03 2.46 -6.71
C ASP A 39 -4.81 3.42 -5.79
N GLU A 40 -4.86 4.69 -6.18
CA GLU A 40 -5.47 5.74 -5.36
C GLU A 40 -6.99 5.53 -5.16
N ALA A 41 -7.72 5.04 -6.17
CA ALA A 41 -9.15 4.82 -6.06
C ALA A 41 -9.45 3.68 -5.08
N LEU A 42 -8.68 2.60 -5.15
CA LEU A 42 -8.73 1.51 -4.17
C LEU A 42 -8.43 2.03 -2.75
N HIS A 43 -7.37 2.82 -2.60
CA HIS A 43 -6.97 3.37 -1.31
C HIS A 43 -8.07 4.26 -0.70
N LYS A 44 -8.63 5.19 -1.48
CA LYS A 44 -9.72 6.07 -1.03
C LYS A 44 -10.97 5.28 -0.63
N ARG A 45 -11.32 4.23 -1.39
CA ARG A 45 -12.44 3.35 -1.06
C ARG A 45 -12.21 2.61 0.26
N ALA A 46 -11.01 2.06 0.46
CA ALA A 46 -10.65 1.39 1.71
C ALA A 46 -10.71 2.36 2.90
N LEU A 47 -10.21 3.59 2.73
CA LEU A 47 -10.26 4.62 3.76
C LEU A 47 -11.70 5.02 4.11
N SER A 48 -12.56 5.20 3.12
CA SER A 48 -13.99 5.49 3.35
C SER A 48 -14.69 4.37 4.10
N ASN A 49 -14.43 3.10 3.74
CA ASN A 49 -15.00 1.96 4.43
C ASN A 49 -14.51 1.87 5.89
N ALA A 50 -13.21 2.11 6.12
CA ALA A 50 -12.65 2.14 7.47
C ALA A 50 -13.26 3.25 8.33
N ALA A 51 -13.48 4.44 7.76
CA ALA A 51 -14.13 5.54 8.44
C ALA A 51 -15.59 5.22 8.82
N LYS A 52 -16.35 4.58 7.92
CA LYS A 52 -17.72 4.11 8.22
C LYS A 52 -17.73 3.09 9.36
N ALA A 53 -16.87 2.08 9.28
CA ALA A 53 -16.76 1.05 10.31
C ALA A 53 -16.34 1.64 11.67
N LEU A 54 -15.45 2.64 11.67
CA LEU A 54 -15.07 3.35 12.89
C LEU A 54 -16.26 4.11 13.49
N LYS A 55 -17.02 4.83 12.65
CA LYS A 55 -18.22 5.56 13.09
C LYS A 55 -19.25 4.62 13.72
N GLU A 56 -19.57 3.51 13.05
CA GLU A 56 -20.51 2.50 13.56
C GLU A 56 -20.09 1.91 14.91
N ARG A 57 -18.78 1.81 15.16
CA ARG A 57 -18.24 1.33 16.45
C ARG A 57 -18.32 2.36 17.57
N LEU A 58 -18.32 3.65 17.24
CA LEU A 58 -18.42 4.74 18.22
C LEU A 58 -19.87 5.07 18.57
N ASP A 59 -20.80 4.85 17.63
CA ASP A 59 -22.24 5.07 17.83
C ASP A 59 -22.92 3.92 18.63
N ARG A 60 -22.16 2.88 19.02
CA ARG A 60 -22.63 1.70 19.78
C ARG A 60 -22.14 1.72 21.22
#